data_AF-A0A258EQP8-F1
#
_entry.id   AF-A0A258EQP8-F1
#
_cell.length_a   1.000
_cell.length_b   1.000
_cell.length_c   1.000
_cell.angle_alpha   90.00
_cell.angle_beta   90.00
_cell.angle_gamma   90.00
#
_symmetry.space_group_name_H-M   'P 1'
#
loop_
_entity.id
_entity.type
_entity.pdbx_description
1 polymer ?
#
loop_
_entity_poly.entity_id
_entity_poly.type
_entity_poly.pdbx_seq_one_letter_code
_entity_poly.pdbx_strand_id
1 'polypeptide(L)'
;MNILLLNAQDSSTIGGWLAKRFHEGGPFFMSLILIALLLSIFFLIRATLSLNKNEAKFKKMISLVSEMSLLGLVLGVLASIMGMIEAFDKLEFNGDIANMGGGLKVTFLTMLFGTFTFIISRIGMAILKGIKKA
;
A
#
# COMPACT_ATOMS: atom_id res chain seq x y z
N MET A 1 -33.37 -6.72 -24.43
CA MET A 1 -32.16 -7.55 -24.51
C MET A 1 -31.06 -6.69 -25.14
N ASN A 2 -29.87 -6.59 -24.55
CA ASN A 2 -28.77 -5.64 -24.81
C ASN A 2 -28.78 -4.24 -24.14
N ILE A 3 -28.81 -4.21 -22.81
CA ILE A 3 -28.15 -3.13 -22.00
C ILE A 3 -26.95 -3.71 -21.19
N LEU A 4 -26.66 -5.01 -21.33
CA LEU A 4 -25.63 -5.72 -20.56
C LEU A 4 -24.26 -5.86 -21.26
N LEU A 5 -23.99 -5.09 -22.32
CA LEU A 5 -22.69 -5.12 -23.02
C LEU A 5 -21.78 -3.91 -22.73
N LEU A 6 -22.08 -3.11 -21.69
CA LEU A 6 -21.26 -1.97 -21.26
C LEU A 6 -20.45 -2.22 -19.96
N ASN A 7 -20.23 -3.48 -19.58
CA ASN A 7 -19.47 -3.80 -18.35
C ASN A 7 -18.43 -4.92 -18.48
N ALA A 8 -18.03 -5.27 -19.70
CA ALA A 8 -17.07 -6.35 -19.92
C ALA A 8 -15.86 -5.98 -20.80
N GLN A 9 -15.66 -4.70 -21.12
CA GLN A 9 -14.57 -4.23 -21.97
C GLN A 9 -13.77 -3.12 -21.26
N ASP A 10 -13.14 -3.44 -20.13
CA ASP A 10 -12.10 -2.61 -19.52
C ASP A 10 -11.06 -3.46 -18.75
N SER A 11 -10.80 -4.67 -19.28
CA SER A 11 -9.84 -5.63 -18.74
C SER A 11 -8.53 -5.73 -19.54
N SER A 12 -8.27 -4.81 -20.47
CA SER A 12 -7.04 -4.79 -21.28
C SER A 12 -6.01 -3.74 -20.83
N THR A 13 -6.35 -2.87 -19.88
CA THR A 13 -5.44 -1.89 -19.29
C THR A 13 -4.99 -2.34 -17.89
N ILE A 14 -3.69 -2.23 -17.62
CA ILE A 14 -3.05 -2.56 -16.33
C ILE A 14 -3.78 -1.88 -15.16
N GLY A 15 -4.30 -0.67 -15.37
CA GLY A 15 -5.06 0.10 -14.37
C GLY A 15 -6.38 -0.57 -13.96
N GLY A 16 -7.14 -1.13 -14.90
CA GLY A 16 -8.42 -1.79 -14.60
C GLY A 16 -8.23 -3.05 -13.75
N TRP A 17 -7.17 -3.81 -14.01
CA TRP A 17 -6.80 -4.97 -13.20
C TRP A 17 -6.34 -4.57 -11.80
N LEU A 18 -5.52 -3.52 -11.68
CA LEU A 18 -5.03 -3.01 -10.40
C LEU A 18 -6.18 -2.46 -9.54
N ALA A 19 -7.11 -1.73 -10.15
CA ALA A 19 -8.29 -1.17 -9.48
C ALA A 19 -9.20 -2.27 -8.93
N LYS A 20 -9.43 -3.35 -9.70
CA LYS A 20 -10.18 -4.52 -9.21
C LYS A 20 -9.50 -5.12 -7.97
N ARG A 21 -8.18 -5.31 -8.01
CA ARG A 21 -7.41 -5.81 -6.86
C ARG A 21 -7.48 -4.86 -5.66
N PHE A 22 -7.42 -3.56 -5.89
CA PHE A 22 -7.54 -2.57 -4.82
C PHE A 22 -8.90 -2.65 -4.11
N HIS A 23 -9.99 -2.80 -4.87
CA HIS A 23 -11.33 -2.99 -4.32
C HIS A 23 -11.48 -4.34 -3.60
N GLU A 24 -10.88 -5.41 -4.13
CA GLU A 24 -10.90 -6.74 -3.51
C GLU A 24 -10.21 -6.79 -2.15
N GLY A 25 -9.19 -5.95 -1.91
CA GLY A 25 -8.41 -5.97 -0.67
C GLY A 25 -8.94 -5.02 0.43
N GLY A 26 -10.17 -4.53 0.31
CA GLY A 26 -10.78 -3.65 1.29
C GLY A 26 -10.41 -2.17 1.06
N PRO A 27 -11.33 -1.35 0.52
CA PRO A 27 -11.03 0.02 0.09
C PRO A 27 -10.54 0.94 1.23
N PHE A 28 -10.97 0.68 2.46
CA PHE A 28 -10.58 1.47 3.62
C PHE A 28 -9.07 1.40 3.90
N PHE A 29 -8.55 0.21 4.21
CA PHE A 29 -7.13 0.03 4.51
C PHE A 29 -6.24 0.32 3.30
N MET A 30 -6.70 -0.04 2.11
CA MET A 30 -5.93 0.17 0.89
C MET A 30 -5.77 1.67 0.58
N SER A 31 -6.80 2.50 0.82
CA SER A 31 -6.68 3.96 0.72
C SER A 31 -5.72 4.54 1.74
N LEU A 32 -5.66 3.96 2.95
CA LEU A 32 -4.79 4.39 4.04
C LEU A 32 -3.31 4.08 3.75
N ILE A 33 -3.03 2.97 3.08
CA ILE A 33 -1.69 2.63 2.58
C ILE A 33 -1.30 3.59 1.44
N LEU A 34 -2.25 3.87 0.53
CA LEU A 34 -2.00 4.76 -0.61
C LEU A 34 -1.70 6.21 -0.18
N ILE A 35 -2.40 6.72 0.83
CA ILE A 35 -2.12 8.06 1.37
C ILE A 35 -0.75 8.09 2.06
N ALA A 36 -0.37 7.03 2.79
CA ALA A 36 0.97 6.92 3.38
C ALA A 36 2.08 6.88 2.31
N LEU A 37 1.85 6.18 1.19
CA LEU A 37 2.73 6.18 0.02
C LEU A 37 2.90 7.59 -0.56
N LEU A 38 1.80 8.30 -0.80
CA LEU A 38 1.82 9.65 -1.37
C LEU A 38 2.56 10.64 -0.47
N LEU A 39 2.33 10.58 0.84
CA LEU A 39 3.06 11.39 1.82
C LEU A 39 4.56 11.07 1.80
N SER A 40 4.91 9.78 1.77
CA SER A 40 6.31 9.33 1.69
C SER A 40 7.00 9.90 0.44
N ILE A 41 6.39 9.76 -0.75
CA ILE A 41 6.91 10.32 -2.01
C ILE A 41 7.07 11.84 -1.92
N PHE A 42 6.07 12.54 -1.37
CA PHE A 42 6.10 14.01 -1.26
C PHE A 42 7.26 14.49 -0.40
N PHE A 43 7.48 13.85 0.76
CA PHE A 43 8.61 14.17 1.62
C PHE A 43 9.95 13.79 0.98
N LEU A 44 10.01 12.72 0.19
CA LEU A 44 11.21 12.31 -0.53
C LEU A 44 11.64 13.37 -1.55
N ILE A 45 10.68 13.91 -2.32
CA ILE A 45 10.94 15.00 -3.27
C ILE A 45 11.44 16.25 -2.54
N ARG A 46 10.79 16.65 -1.43
CA ARG A 46 11.23 17.79 -0.62
C ARG A 46 12.61 17.58 0.00
N ALA A 47 12.93 16.34 0.40
CA ALA A 47 14.24 15.99 0.93
C ALA A 47 15.32 16.18 -0.15
N THR A 48 15.07 15.77 -1.40
CA THR A 48 16.01 15.97 -2.51
C THR A 48 16.28 17.45 -2.77
N LEU A 49 15.25 18.29 -2.74
CA LEU A 49 15.40 19.75 -2.92
C LEU A 49 16.16 20.44 -1.77
N SER A 50 16.13 19.86 -0.56
CA SER A 50 16.82 20.39 0.62
C SER A 50 18.22 19.81 0.82
N LEU A 51 18.68 18.92 -0.06
CA LEU A 51 19.97 18.22 0.04
C LEU A 51 21.15 19.18 0.19
N ASN A 52 21.14 20.29 -0.56
CA ASN A 52 22.27 21.23 -0.65
C ASN A 52 22.06 22.57 0.07
N LYS A 53 20.92 22.75 0.77
CA LYS A 53 20.56 24.04 1.42
C LYS A 53 20.70 24.01 2.93
N ASN A 54 20.21 22.95 3.58
CA ASN A 54 20.11 22.91 5.05
C ASN A 54 20.17 21.47 5.56
N GLU A 55 21.29 21.11 6.20
CA GLU A 55 21.56 19.74 6.65
C GLU A 55 20.54 19.24 7.69
N ALA A 56 20.17 20.10 8.64
CA ALA A 56 19.21 19.79 9.70
C ALA A 56 17.80 19.52 9.13
N LYS A 57 17.35 20.33 8.16
CA LYS A 57 16.05 20.12 7.50
C LYS A 57 16.03 18.82 6.69
N PHE A 58 17.13 18.49 6.00
CA PHE A 58 17.25 17.23 5.28
C PHE A 58 17.14 16.01 6.19
N LYS A 59 17.91 15.98 7.29
CA LYS A 59 17.89 14.86 8.26
C LYS A 59 16.49 14.66 8.84
N LYS A 60 15.80 15.76 9.18
CA LYS A 60 14.41 15.72 9.66
C LYS A 60 13.46 15.15 8.60
N MET A 61 13.53 15.60 7.35
CA MET A 61 12.66 15.09 6.28
C MET A 61 12.89 13.60 6.01
N ILE A 62 14.12 13.12 6.00
CA ILE A 62 14.43 11.69 5.86
C ILE A 62 13.88 10.86 7.03
N SER A 63 13.93 11.38 8.27
CA SER A 63 13.29 10.69 9.41
C SER A 63 11.79 10.56 9.19
N LEU A 64 11.13 11.65 8.78
CA LEU A 64 9.69 11.65 8.50
C LEU A 64 9.33 10.65 7.39
N VAL A 65 10.12 10.56 6.31
CA VAL A 65 9.89 9.54 5.26
C VAL A 65 9.99 8.13 5.85
N SER A 66 10.96 7.88 6.72
CA SER A 66 11.13 6.57 7.36
C SER A 66 9.96 6.21 8.27
N GLU A 67 9.46 7.17 9.04
CA GLU A 67 8.30 6.99 9.92
C GLU A 67 7.02 6.75 9.11
N MET A 68 6.78 7.53 8.05
CA MET A 68 5.61 7.37 7.17
C MET A 68 5.63 6.04 6.40
N SER A 69 6.81 5.64 5.91
CA SER A 69 6.99 4.34 5.26
C SER A 69 6.70 3.18 6.21
N LEU A 70 7.20 3.25 7.45
CA LEU A 70 6.95 2.24 8.47
C LEU A 70 5.47 2.21 8.88
N LEU A 71 4.81 3.37 9.01
CA LEU A 71 3.37 3.43 9.23
C LEU A 71 2.60 2.74 8.09
N GLY A 72 2.96 2.99 6.82
CA GLY A 72 2.33 2.29 5.69
C GLY A 72 2.48 0.76 5.76
N LEU A 73 3.66 0.27 6.15
CA LEU A 73 3.89 -1.17 6.37
C LEU A 73 3.05 -1.72 7.52
N VAL A 74 3.05 -1.05 8.67
CA VAL A 74 2.29 -1.47 9.87
C VAL A 74 0.79 -1.48 9.58
N LEU A 75 0.28 -0.48 8.86
CA LEU A 75 -1.11 -0.45 8.41
C LEU A 75 -1.43 -1.61 7.46
N GLY A 76 -0.50 -1.98 6.56
CA GLY A 76 -0.63 -3.16 5.71
C GLY A 76 -0.69 -4.47 6.51
N VAL A 77 0.15 -4.62 7.54
CA VAL A 77 0.11 -5.78 8.44
C VAL A 77 -1.19 -5.81 9.26
N LEU A 78 -1.65 -4.66 9.77
CA LEU A 78 -2.92 -4.55 10.50
C LEU A 78 -4.11 -4.95 9.62
N ALA A 79 -4.16 -4.46 8.39
CA ALA A 79 -5.19 -4.83 7.42
C ALA A 79 -5.17 -6.33 7.10
N SER A 80 -3.97 -6.92 7.06
CA SER A 80 -3.77 -8.35 6.85
C SER A 80 -4.41 -9.18 7.97
N ILE A 81 -4.20 -8.75 9.22
CA ILE A 81 -4.80 -9.37 10.42
C ILE A 81 -6.32 -9.24 10.37
N MET A 82 -6.86 -8.05 10.02
CA MET A 82 -8.31 -7.85 9.88
C MET A 82 -8.94 -8.76 8.82
N GLY A 83 -8.31 -8.90 7.64
CA GLY A 83 -8.79 -9.80 6.59
C GLY A 83 -8.78 -11.26 7.01
N MET A 84 -7.84 -11.63 7.89
CA MET A 84 -7.74 -12.99 8.41
C MET A 84 -8.81 -13.27 9.47
N ILE A 85 -9.12 -12.31 10.33
CA ILE A 85 -10.25 -12.39 11.27
C ILE A 85 -11.55 -12.60 10.49
N GLU A 86 -11.79 -11.81 9.43
CA GLU A 86 -12.98 -11.98 8.59
C GLU A 86 -13.03 -13.35 7.89
N ALA A 87 -11.86 -13.90 7.50
CA ALA A 87 -11.77 -15.24 6.91
C ALA A 87 -12.18 -16.33 7.91
N PHE A 88 -11.71 -16.22 9.16
CA PHE A 88 -12.02 -17.16 10.22
C PHE A 88 -13.45 -17.01 10.75
N ASP A 89 -13.98 -15.80 10.87
CA ASP A 89 -15.39 -15.56 11.25
C ASP A 89 -16.35 -16.24 10.24
N LYS A 90 -16.02 -16.18 8.95
CA LYS A 90 -16.77 -16.88 7.88
C LYS A 90 -16.64 -18.40 7.99
N LEU A 91 -15.49 -18.89 8.45
CA LEU A 91 -15.27 -20.32 8.68
C LEU A 91 -16.07 -20.84 9.88
N GLU A 92 -16.09 -20.10 11.00
CA GLU A 92 -16.83 -20.47 12.21
C GLU A 92 -18.35 -20.45 12.01
N PHE A 93 -18.87 -19.49 11.24
CA PHE A 93 -20.33 -19.34 11.08
C PHE A 93 -20.95 -20.28 10.04
N ASN A 94 -20.26 -20.54 8.92
CA ASN A 94 -20.81 -21.34 7.82
C ASN A 94 -20.22 -22.75 7.71
N GLY A 95 -19.10 -23.06 8.38
CA GLY A 95 -18.39 -24.34 8.29
C GLY A 95 -17.83 -24.66 6.89
N ASP A 96 -18.01 -23.77 5.91
CA ASP A 96 -17.65 -23.97 4.51
C ASP A 96 -16.34 -23.25 4.18
N ILE A 97 -15.30 -24.06 3.95
CA ILE A 97 -13.93 -23.63 3.65
C ILE A 97 -13.89 -22.80 2.35
N ALA A 98 -14.85 -22.98 1.44
CA ALA A 98 -14.92 -22.21 0.20
C ALA A 98 -15.12 -20.70 0.44
N ASN A 99 -15.80 -20.33 1.53
CA ASN A 99 -16.08 -18.92 1.85
C ASN A 99 -14.93 -18.21 2.59
N MET A 100 -13.94 -18.97 3.09
CA MET A 100 -12.72 -18.44 3.71
C MET A 100 -11.81 -17.72 2.70
N GLY A 101 -11.89 -18.10 1.42
CA GLY A 101 -11.04 -17.56 0.35
C GLY A 101 -11.19 -16.05 0.13
N GLY A 102 -12.33 -15.46 0.53
CA GLY A 102 -12.54 -14.02 0.44
C GLY A 102 -11.63 -13.22 1.39
N GLY A 103 -11.66 -13.54 2.69
CA GLY A 103 -10.83 -12.85 3.68
C GLY A 103 -9.34 -13.14 3.50
N LEU A 104 -9.00 -14.38 3.12
CA LEU A 104 -7.60 -14.75 2.84
C LEU A 104 -7.02 -13.97 1.64
N LYS A 105 -7.84 -13.70 0.60
CA LYS A 105 -7.42 -12.85 -0.52
C LYS A 105 -7.12 -11.42 -0.05
N VAL A 106 -7.95 -10.86 0.82
CA VAL A 106 -7.73 -9.52 1.41
C VAL A 106 -6.40 -9.46 2.17
N THR A 107 -6.11 -10.49 2.96
CA THR A 107 -4.88 -10.59 3.77
C THR A 107 -3.61 -10.50 2.93
N PHE A 108 -3.53 -11.26 1.84
CA PHE A 108 -2.34 -11.26 0.99
C PHE A 108 -2.21 -10.00 0.15
N LEU A 109 -3.34 -9.45 -0.31
CA LEU A 109 -3.33 -8.28 -1.18
C LEU A 109 -2.91 -7.02 -0.41
N THR A 110 -3.46 -6.83 0.79
CA THR A 110 -3.09 -5.72 1.70
C THR A 110 -1.62 -5.78 2.12
N MET A 111 -1.12 -6.97 2.44
CA MET A 111 0.29 -7.17 2.79
C MET A 111 1.24 -6.86 1.61
N LEU A 112 0.85 -7.25 0.39
CA LEU A 112 1.63 -6.97 -0.82
C LEU A 112 1.70 -5.46 -1.10
N PHE A 113 0.58 -4.73 -0.98
CA PHE A 113 0.57 -3.27 -1.14
C PHE A 113 1.37 -2.54 -0.04
N GLY A 114 1.28 -3.00 1.22
CA GLY A 114 2.02 -2.42 2.33
C GLY A 114 3.53 -2.61 2.22
N THR A 115 3.98 -3.83 1.88
CA THR A 115 5.40 -4.13 1.65
C THR A 115 5.94 -3.44 0.41
N PHE A 116 5.16 -3.37 -0.67
CA PHE A 116 5.54 -2.63 -1.88
C PHE A 116 5.78 -1.14 -1.60
N THR A 117 4.86 -0.51 -0.86
CA THR A 117 4.97 0.89 -0.42
C THR A 117 6.23 1.13 0.42
N PHE A 118 6.54 0.19 1.32
CA PHE A 118 7.71 0.25 2.17
C PHE A 118 9.02 0.13 1.38
N ILE A 119 9.09 -0.82 0.44
CA ILE A 119 10.29 -1.08 -0.37
C ILE A 119 10.64 0.14 -1.24
N ILE A 120 9.66 0.72 -1.95
CA ILE A 120 9.88 1.91 -2.79
C ILE A 120 10.43 3.07 -1.97
N SER A 121 9.81 3.33 -0.82
CA SER A 121 10.23 4.40 0.08
C SER A 121 11.64 4.15 0.63
N ARG A 122 12.00 2.88 0.90
CA ARG A 122 13.32 2.51 1.44
C ARG A 122 14.42 2.67 0.41
N ILE A 123 14.17 2.26 -0.84
CA ILE A 123 15.11 2.45 -1.96
C ILE A 123 15.36 3.95 -2.18
N GLY A 124 14.30 4.77 -2.23
CA GLY A 124 14.45 6.22 -2.42
C GLY A 124 15.25 6.89 -1.29
N MET A 125 15.01 6.52 -0.03
CA MET A 125 15.82 7.00 1.10
C MET A 125 17.27 6.55 1.02
N ALA A 126 17.55 5.31 0.62
CA ALA A 126 18.91 4.77 0.51
C ALA A 126 19.73 5.54 -0.52
N ILE A 127 19.15 5.80 -1.70
CA ILE A 127 19.78 6.62 -2.76
C ILE A 127 20.09 8.02 -2.23
N LEU A 128 19.12 8.66 -1.57
CA LEU A 128 19.28 10.04 -1.07
C LEU A 128 20.32 10.16 0.03
N LYS A 129 20.40 9.16 0.93
CA LYS A 129 21.46 9.09 1.94
C LYS A 129 22.84 8.82 1.33
N GLY A 130 22.89 8.03 0.25
CA GLY A 130 24.12 7.75 -0.49
C GLY A 130 24.72 9.00 -1.12
N ILE A 131 23.90 9.80 -1.82
CA ILE A 131 24.36 11.02 -2.51
C ILE A 131 24.88 12.06 -1.52
N LYS A 132 24.27 12.21 -0.35
CA LYS A 132 24.72 13.19 0.65
C LYS A 132 25.99 12.76 1.41
N LYS A 133 26.28 11.46 1.44
CA LYS A 133 27.47 10.93 2.13
C LYS A 133 28.73 11.04 1.25
N ALA A 134 28.56 11.23 -0.07
CA ALA A 134 29.61 11.60 -1.01
C ALA A 134 29.79 13.12 -1.06
#